data_AF-A0A4S8JJR8-F1
#
_entry.id   AF-A0A4S8JJR8-F1
#
_cell.length_a   1.000
_cell.length_b   1.000
_cell.length_c   1.000
_cell.angle_alpha   90.00
_cell.angle_beta   90.00
_cell.angle_gamma   90.00
#
_symmetry.space_group_name_H-M   'P 1'
#
loop_
_entity.id
_entity.type
_entity.pdbx_description
1 polymer ?
#
loop_
_entity_poly.entity_id
_entity_poly.type
_entity_poly.pdbx_seq_one_letter_code
_entity_poly.pdbx_strand_id
1 'polypeptide(L)'
;MHTNIESLPHNIGNLIHLRYLNVSWSRVTELPESVCNLTNLQFLILKGCRQLTQIPLGVGRLVNLWTLDCRGTQLESLPYGIGRLKYLNDLRGFVVNTTTGTCPACMEAEPRSVLKGNQKLKHLRLNCSSRSTSDGYREEEIEKMEKVLDVALHPPSSLVTLRLQNLYLLRYPSWMASASISSLLPNISRLELNYCVHWPLLPPLGKLPSLEFLEIKGALASLPEGLIRQATCLATLDLANVCALKSIRGFPSVKQLSISGISDLEIVTDLPALEFLKLDTFGRRNHHLPDWLAACPACFTTLQRLDVYGTTQLLRRCLQSRAYWPMIKHFPIFSIKDNRRNYINYIKHSCSFDTNLVDAYAAFAAAEEEEETEEEEEEDINDL
;
A
#
# COMPACT_ATOMS: atom_id res chain seq x y z
N MET A 1 -11.18 2.19 -18.11
CA MET A 1 -12.26 2.74 -18.95
C MET A 1 -12.77 4.00 -18.27
N HIS A 2 -12.76 5.14 -18.97
CA HIS A 2 -13.32 6.40 -18.50
C HIS A 2 -14.71 6.55 -19.12
N THR A 3 -15.71 6.87 -18.32
CA THR A 3 -17.07 7.16 -18.78
C THR A 3 -17.21 8.66 -19.04
N ASN A 4 -17.90 9.04 -20.11
CA ASN A 4 -18.12 10.46 -20.44
C ASN A 4 -19.37 11.04 -19.76
N ILE A 5 -19.74 10.53 -18.59
CA ILE A 5 -20.88 11.01 -17.81
C ILE A 5 -20.44 12.28 -17.09
N GLU A 6 -21.06 13.41 -17.42
CA GLU A 6 -20.76 14.73 -16.84
C GLU A 6 -21.68 15.09 -15.67
N SER A 7 -22.92 14.60 -15.67
CA SER A 7 -23.88 14.80 -14.59
C SER A 7 -24.85 13.63 -14.49
N LEU A 8 -25.47 13.47 -13.32
CA LEU A 8 -26.59 12.55 -13.12
C LEU A 8 -27.91 13.32 -13.18
N PRO A 9 -28.94 12.78 -13.85
CA PRO A 9 -30.24 13.43 -13.89
C PRO A 9 -30.90 13.44 -12.52
N HIS A 10 -31.63 14.51 -12.20
CA HIS A 10 -32.38 14.61 -10.93
C HIS A 10 -33.36 13.45 -10.73
N ASN A 11 -33.90 12.87 -11.81
CA ASN A 11 -34.83 11.74 -11.75
C ASN A 11 -34.20 10.43 -11.24
N ILE A 12 -32.87 10.36 -11.04
CA ILE A 12 -32.22 9.19 -10.45
C ILE A 12 -32.83 8.82 -9.09
N GLY A 13 -33.28 9.81 -8.31
CA GLY A 13 -33.93 9.62 -7.01
C GLY A 13 -35.26 8.88 -7.07
N ASN A 14 -35.88 8.74 -8.25
CA ASN A 14 -37.12 7.99 -8.43
C ASN A 14 -36.90 6.48 -8.49
N LEU A 15 -35.63 6.03 -8.62
CA LEU A 15 -35.26 4.61 -8.63
C LEU A 15 -35.25 4.05 -7.20
N ILE A 16 -36.38 4.11 -6.49
CA ILE A 16 -36.48 3.79 -5.06
C ILE A 16 -36.02 2.37 -4.68
N HIS A 17 -35.97 1.44 -5.64
CA HIS A 17 -35.47 0.08 -5.45
C HIS A 17 -33.98 -0.10 -5.76
N LEU A 18 -33.28 0.95 -6.19
CA LEU A 18 -31.87 0.90 -6.55
C LEU A 18 -31.02 0.58 -5.32
N ARG A 19 -30.20 -0.49 -5.43
CA ARG A 19 -29.29 -0.93 -4.37
C ARG A 19 -27.82 -0.65 -4.69
N TYR A 20 -27.50 -0.44 -5.96
CA TYR A 20 -26.13 -0.28 -6.44
C TYR A 20 -26.07 0.86 -7.45
N LEU A 21 -25.27 1.88 -7.14
CA LEU A 21 -24.98 3.01 -8.02
C LEU A 21 -23.48 3.16 -8.15
N ASN A 22 -22.97 2.98 -9.38
CA ASN A 22 -21.56 3.12 -9.69
C ASN A 22 -21.39 4.07 -10.86
N VAL A 23 -20.70 5.18 -10.59
CA VAL A 23 -20.33 6.19 -11.59
C VAL A 23 -18.82 6.39 -11.62
N SER A 24 -18.05 5.38 -11.23
CA SER A 24 -16.59 5.43 -11.18
C SER A 24 -15.98 5.90 -12.51
N TRP A 25 -14.88 6.65 -12.42
CA TRP A 25 -14.11 7.16 -13.57
C TRP A 25 -14.92 8.05 -14.52
N SER A 26 -16.01 8.65 -14.03
CA SER A 26 -16.81 9.66 -14.73
C SER A 26 -16.27 11.07 -14.52
N ARG A 27 -16.80 12.03 -15.29
CA ARG A 27 -16.53 13.47 -15.19
C ARG A 27 -17.58 14.20 -14.35
N VAL A 28 -18.24 13.48 -13.45
CA VAL A 28 -19.28 14.04 -12.59
C VAL A 28 -18.64 15.03 -11.61
N THR A 29 -19.16 16.27 -11.62
CA THR A 29 -18.74 17.36 -10.73
C THR A 29 -19.52 17.38 -9.42
N GLU A 30 -20.79 16.96 -9.45
CA GLU A 30 -21.69 16.88 -8.30
C GLU A 30 -22.70 15.74 -8.45
N LEU A 31 -23.19 15.21 -7.32
CA LEU A 31 -24.34 14.31 -7.31
C LEU A 31 -25.60 15.12 -7.01
N PRO A 32 -26.72 14.91 -7.73
CA PRO A 32 -27.96 15.60 -7.42
C PRO A 32 -28.46 15.17 -6.04
N GLU A 33 -29.05 16.10 -5.28
CA GLU A 33 -29.59 15.86 -3.94
C GLU A 33 -30.65 14.74 -3.92
N SER A 34 -31.29 14.47 -5.05
CA SER A 34 -32.23 13.36 -5.23
C SER A 34 -31.59 11.97 -5.10
N VAL A 35 -30.26 11.81 -5.27
CA VAL A 35 -29.56 10.56 -4.95
C VAL A 35 -29.83 10.16 -3.49
N CYS A 36 -29.99 11.14 -2.60
CA CYS A 36 -30.28 10.91 -1.19
C CYS A 36 -31.74 10.48 -0.91
N ASN A 37 -32.57 10.30 -1.94
CA ASN A 37 -33.88 9.65 -1.83
C ASN A 37 -33.80 8.13 -2.00
N LEU A 38 -32.65 7.61 -2.44
CA LEU A 38 -32.39 6.19 -2.65
C LEU A 38 -32.14 5.46 -1.32
N THR A 39 -33.14 5.41 -0.44
CA THR A 39 -32.99 4.86 0.92
C THR A 39 -32.64 3.36 0.95
N ASN A 40 -32.89 2.64 -0.16
CA ASN A 40 -32.49 1.23 -0.35
C ASN A 40 -31.06 1.06 -0.91
N LEU A 41 -30.35 2.15 -1.19
CA LEU A 41 -29.01 2.08 -1.75
C LEU A 41 -28.03 1.46 -0.75
N GLN A 42 -27.32 0.43 -1.20
CA GLN A 42 -26.32 -0.31 -0.42
C GLN A 42 -24.91 0.02 -0.88
N PHE A 43 -24.70 0.30 -2.16
CA PHE A 43 -23.38 0.59 -2.72
C PHE A 43 -23.42 1.90 -3.51
N LEU A 44 -22.62 2.87 -3.08
CA LEU A 44 -22.37 4.12 -3.80
C LEU A 44 -20.88 4.21 -4.15
N ILE A 45 -20.55 3.99 -5.43
CA ILE A 45 -19.18 3.91 -5.91
C ILE A 45 -18.88 5.08 -6.85
N LEU A 46 -18.01 5.98 -6.39
CA LEU A 46 -17.62 7.26 -7.01
C LEU A 46 -16.12 7.29 -7.32
N LYS A 47 -15.48 6.12 -7.36
CA LYS A 47 -14.02 5.98 -7.47
C LYS A 47 -13.52 6.63 -8.75
N GLY A 48 -12.53 7.51 -8.64
CA GLY A 48 -11.86 8.14 -9.77
C GLY A 48 -12.67 9.25 -10.45
N CYS A 49 -13.75 9.73 -9.83
CA CYS A 49 -14.44 10.95 -10.26
C CYS A 49 -13.61 12.18 -9.87
N ARG A 50 -12.59 12.49 -10.68
CA ARG A 50 -11.56 13.50 -10.37
C ARG A 50 -12.06 14.94 -10.28
N GLN A 51 -13.31 15.21 -10.67
CA GLN A 51 -13.93 16.54 -10.62
C GLN A 51 -14.98 16.65 -9.52
N LEU A 52 -15.29 15.56 -8.81
CA LEU A 52 -16.27 15.56 -7.72
C LEU A 52 -15.65 16.19 -6.46
N THR A 53 -16.16 17.35 -6.07
CA THR A 53 -15.67 18.13 -4.93
C THR A 53 -16.55 18.05 -3.69
N GLN A 54 -17.83 17.68 -3.85
CA GLN A 54 -18.79 17.58 -2.75
C GLN A 54 -19.69 16.35 -2.87
N ILE A 55 -20.17 15.86 -1.72
CA ILE A 55 -21.26 14.90 -1.60
C ILE A 55 -22.50 15.66 -1.12
N PRO A 56 -23.70 15.38 -1.65
CA PRO A 56 -24.94 16.03 -1.22
C PRO A 56 -25.17 15.95 0.29
N LEU A 57 -25.70 17.03 0.86
CA LEU A 57 -25.91 17.18 2.31
C LEU A 57 -26.85 16.10 2.87
N GLY A 58 -27.76 15.59 2.03
CA GLY A 58 -28.69 14.52 2.37
C GLY A 58 -28.07 13.13 2.49
N VAL A 59 -26.76 12.91 2.32
CA VAL A 59 -26.18 11.55 2.29
C VAL A 59 -26.52 10.71 3.53
N GLY A 60 -26.71 11.35 4.69
CA GLY A 60 -27.15 10.70 5.92
C GLY A 60 -28.54 10.04 5.84
N ARG A 61 -29.33 10.30 4.79
CA ARG A 61 -30.61 9.62 4.50
C ARG A 61 -30.44 8.23 3.88
N LEU A 62 -29.25 7.90 3.37
CA LEU A 62 -28.95 6.58 2.77
C LEU A 62 -28.74 5.51 3.85
N VAL A 63 -29.74 5.31 4.72
CA VAL A 63 -29.60 4.54 5.96
C VAL A 63 -29.16 3.09 5.75
N ASN A 64 -29.41 2.50 4.58
CA ASN A 64 -29.01 1.14 4.22
C ASN A 64 -27.66 1.04 3.51
N LEU A 65 -26.91 2.15 3.41
CA LEU A 65 -25.64 2.19 2.71
C LEU A 65 -24.61 1.31 3.43
N TRP A 66 -24.05 0.37 2.68
CA TRP A 66 -23.03 -0.57 3.10
C TRP A 66 -21.62 -0.11 2.68
N THR A 67 -21.49 0.42 1.47
CA THR A 67 -20.20 0.89 0.92
C THR A 67 -20.33 2.29 0.34
N LEU A 68 -19.41 3.16 0.73
CA LEU A 68 -19.20 4.47 0.13
C LEU A 68 -17.73 4.61 -0.31
N ASP A 69 -17.48 4.51 -1.61
CA ASP A 69 -16.13 4.58 -2.19
C ASP A 69 -15.93 5.84 -3.02
N CYS A 70 -15.22 6.80 -2.45
CA CYS A 70 -14.88 8.07 -3.08
C CYS A 70 -13.38 8.16 -3.40
N ARG A 71 -12.66 7.04 -3.55
CA ARG A 71 -11.21 7.11 -3.81
C ARG A 71 -10.90 7.83 -5.12
N GLY A 72 -9.99 8.80 -5.09
CA GLY A 72 -9.56 9.52 -6.30
C GLY A 72 -10.57 10.58 -6.77
N THR A 73 -11.40 11.06 -5.86
CA THR A 73 -12.18 12.31 -6.00
C THR A 73 -11.39 13.49 -5.42
N GLN A 74 -11.97 14.69 -5.48
CA GLN A 74 -11.44 15.91 -4.87
C GLN A 74 -12.28 16.34 -3.65
N LEU A 75 -12.90 15.38 -2.97
CA LEU A 75 -13.65 15.65 -1.74
C LEU A 75 -12.71 16.16 -0.67
N GLU A 76 -13.02 17.32 -0.10
CA GLU A 76 -12.17 17.94 0.91
C GLU A 76 -12.55 17.53 2.34
N SER A 77 -13.80 17.11 2.59
CA SER A 77 -14.28 16.81 3.93
C SER A 77 -15.12 15.52 4.01
N LEU A 78 -15.27 14.98 5.22
CA LEU A 78 -16.29 13.97 5.52
C LEU A 78 -17.68 14.61 5.42
N PRO A 79 -18.66 13.93 4.81
CA PRO A 79 -19.97 14.50 4.62
C PRO A 79 -20.75 14.55 5.94
N TYR A 80 -21.58 15.58 6.07
CA TYR A 80 -22.45 15.73 7.21
C TYR A 80 -23.39 14.52 7.36
N GLY A 81 -23.59 14.06 8.59
CA GLY A 81 -24.50 12.96 8.89
C GLY A 81 -23.98 11.57 8.56
N ILE A 82 -22.69 11.38 8.23
CA ILE A 82 -22.11 10.04 8.00
C ILE A 82 -22.33 9.08 9.19
N GLY A 83 -22.32 9.60 10.42
CA GLY A 83 -22.63 8.84 11.63
C GLY A 83 -24.06 8.27 11.67
N ARG A 84 -24.99 8.74 10.82
CA ARG A 84 -26.34 8.18 10.70
C ARG A 84 -26.37 6.87 9.89
N LEU A 85 -25.31 6.57 9.13
CA LEU A 85 -25.19 5.37 8.29
C LEU A 85 -24.81 4.14 9.13
N LYS A 86 -25.79 3.57 9.84
CA LYS A 86 -25.57 2.48 10.82
C LYS A 86 -25.09 1.17 10.20
N TYR A 87 -25.35 0.94 8.91
CA TYR A 87 -24.95 -0.27 8.18
C TYR A 87 -23.66 -0.09 7.38
N LEU A 88 -23.05 1.10 7.42
CA LEU A 88 -21.84 1.39 6.69
C LEU A 88 -20.71 0.49 7.18
N ASN A 89 -20.17 -0.29 6.26
CA ASN A 89 -19.12 -1.26 6.50
C ASN A 89 -17.78 -0.83 5.90
N ASP A 90 -17.82 -0.12 4.77
CA ASP A 90 -16.65 0.29 4.01
C ASP A 90 -16.75 1.78 3.61
N LEU A 91 -15.82 2.59 4.12
CA LEU A 91 -15.74 4.03 3.87
C LEU A 91 -14.35 4.40 3.34
N ARG A 92 -14.27 4.92 2.11
CA ARG A 92 -12.98 5.18 1.45
C ARG A 92 -12.91 6.52 0.73
N GLY A 93 -11.74 7.14 0.78
CA GLY A 93 -11.36 8.22 -0.14
C GLY A 93 -11.75 9.62 0.31
N PHE A 94 -12.16 9.79 1.56
CA PHE A 94 -12.46 11.11 2.12
C PHE A 94 -11.19 11.80 2.59
N VAL A 95 -11.13 13.10 2.35
CA VAL A 95 -10.14 13.96 2.99
C VAL A 95 -10.65 14.35 4.37
N VAL A 96 -9.78 14.23 5.38
CA VAL A 96 -10.02 14.82 6.69
C VAL A 96 -9.54 16.26 6.57
N ASN A 97 -10.42 17.26 6.64
CA ASN A 97 -10.03 18.66 6.67
C ASN A 97 -10.73 19.40 7.82
N THR A 98 -10.41 20.68 7.95
CA THR A 98 -10.90 21.62 8.97
C THR A 98 -12.39 21.92 8.93
N THR A 99 -13.10 21.55 7.87
CA THR A 99 -14.52 21.86 7.70
C THR A 99 -15.40 20.64 7.94
N THR A 100 -14.96 19.69 8.79
CA THR A 100 -15.79 18.54 9.20
C THR A 100 -17.20 19.01 9.58
N GLY A 101 -18.15 18.77 8.68
CA GLY A 101 -19.58 18.89 8.93
C GLY A 101 -20.14 20.28 9.23
N THR A 102 -19.54 21.40 8.80
CA THR A 102 -20.27 22.68 8.91
C THR A 102 -21.40 22.75 7.89
N CYS A 103 -22.61 22.40 8.33
CA CYS A 103 -23.86 22.84 7.71
C CYS A 103 -24.02 24.35 8.01
N PRO A 104 -24.01 25.26 7.03
CA PRO A 104 -24.15 26.71 7.27
C PRO A 104 -25.47 27.09 7.97
N ALA A 105 -26.46 26.20 7.94
CA ALA A 105 -27.80 26.40 8.52
C ALA A 105 -28.02 25.69 9.87
N CYS A 106 -27.07 24.89 10.35
CA CYS A 106 -27.28 24.02 11.52
C CYS A 106 -26.37 24.47 12.67
N MET A 107 -26.76 25.52 13.40
CA MET A 107 -26.16 25.87 14.69
C MET A 107 -26.66 24.91 15.78
N GLU A 108 -26.27 23.64 15.78
CA GLU A 108 -26.49 22.79 16.97
C GLU A 108 -25.33 21.81 17.26
N ALA A 109 -24.80 21.99 18.47
CA ALA A 109 -24.14 21.06 19.39
C ALA A 109 -22.86 20.31 18.95
N GLU A 110 -21.73 20.76 19.51
CA GLU A 110 -20.51 20.05 19.94
C GLU A 110 -19.92 18.92 19.06
N PRO A 111 -18.58 18.90 18.84
CA PRO A 111 -17.92 17.93 17.96
C PRO A 111 -17.86 16.54 18.62
N ARG A 112 -18.96 15.78 18.54
CA ARG A 112 -18.96 14.33 18.79
C ARG A 112 -18.29 13.64 17.60
N SER A 113 -17.40 12.68 17.87
CA SER A 113 -16.73 11.88 16.81
C SER A 113 -17.67 11.56 15.66
N VAL A 114 -17.29 12.00 14.46
CA VAL A 114 -18.10 11.97 13.24
C VAL A 114 -18.49 10.53 12.87
N LEU A 115 -17.64 9.57 13.27
CA LEU A 115 -17.82 8.14 13.00
C LEU A 115 -18.43 7.35 14.18
N LYS A 116 -18.78 8.00 15.30
CA LYS A 116 -19.29 7.33 16.51
C LYS A 116 -20.52 6.45 16.26
N GLY A 117 -21.38 6.85 15.32
CA GLY A 117 -22.59 6.10 14.97
C GLY A 117 -22.35 4.92 14.01
N ASN A 118 -21.18 4.80 13.40
CA ASN A 118 -20.85 3.76 12.42
C ASN A 118 -20.32 2.49 13.09
N GLN A 119 -21.11 1.88 13.97
CA GLN A 119 -20.72 0.72 14.77
C GLN A 119 -20.38 -0.53 13.95
N LYS A 120 -20.80 -0.62 12.67
CA LYS A 120 -20.52 -1.75 11.78
C LYS A 120 -19.36 -1.51 10.79
N LEU A 121 -18.68 -0.36 10.91
CA LEU A 121 -17.60 0.03 10.02
C LEU A 121 -16.39 -0.87 10.25
N LYS A 122 -16.00 -1.63 9.22
CA LYS A 122 -14.84 -2.54 9.27
C LYS A 122 -13.64 -1.99 8.51
N HIS A 123 -13.87 -1.23 7.45
CA HIS A 123 -12.82 -0.72 6.58
C HIS A 123 -12.91 0.80 6.47
N LEU A 124 -11.84 1.47 6.87
CA LEU A 124 -11.73 2.92 6.81
C LEU A 124 -10.45 3.31 6.08
N ARG A 125 -10.61 4.07 4.99
CA ARG A 125 -9.49 4.66 4.25
C ARG A 125 -9.65 6.16 4.17
N LEU A 126 -8.76 6.86 4.86
CA LEU A 126 -8.70 8.31 4.92
C LEU A 126 -7.49 8.82 4.16
N ASN A 127 -7.68 9.95 3.51
CA ASN A 127 -6.61 10.76 2.99
C ASN A 127 -6.51 12.02 3.86
N CYS A 128 -5.33 12.41 4.29
CA CYS A 128 -5.15 13.58 5.14
C CYS A 128 -4.69 14.78 4.33
N SER A 129 -4.35 14.63 3.04
CA SER A 129 -4.06 15.77 2.19
C SER A 129 -4.45 15.53 0.73
N SER A 130 -5.02 16.56 0.11
CA SER A 130 -5.21 16.66 -1.35
C SER A 130 -3.98 17.24 -2.06
N ARG A 131 -3.02 17.84 -1.32
CA ARG A 131 -1.82 18.49 -1.89
C ARG A 131 -0.66 17.51 -2.04
N SER A 132 0.10 17.72 -3.11
CA SER A 132 1.43 17.14 -3.30
C SER A 132 2.34 17.56 -2.14
N THR A 133 3.13 16.63 -1.60
CA THR A 133 4.06 16.85 -0.48
C THR A 133 5.20 17.82 -0.79
N SER A 134 5.25 18.40 -2.00
CA SER A 134 6.23 19.40 -2.42
C SER A 134 6.00 20.78 -1.81
N ASP A 135 4.75 21.09 -1.48
CA ASP A 135 4.35 22.40 -0.97
C ASP A 135 4.21 22.23 0.54
N GLY A 136 5.21 22.67 1.30
CA GLY A 136 5.22 22.55 2.75
C GLY A 136 3.92 23.06 3.39
N TYR A 137 3.52 22.46 4.51
CA TYR A 137 2.31 22.83 5.24
C TYR A 137 2.60 23.95 6.24
N ARG A 138 1.69 24.92 6.38
CA ARG A 138 1.78 25.94 7.42
C ARG A 138 1.48 25.31 8.79
N GLU A 139 2.10 25.82 9.86
CA GLU A 139 1.86 25.33 11.22
C GLU A 139 0.37 25.33 11.60
N GLU A 140 -0.37 26.36 11.21
CA GLU A 140 -1.82 26.43 11.44
C GLU A 140 -2.62 25.31 10.75
N GLU A 141 -2.18 24.85 9.57
CA GLU A 141 -2.84 23.76 8.84
C GLU A 141 -2.56 22.41 9.52
N ILE A 142 -1.39 22.27 10.14
CA ILE A 142 -0.99 21.10 10.94
C ILE A 142 -1.81 21.03 12.21
N GLU A 143 -1.81 22.09 13.03
CA GLU A 143 -2.52 22.13 14.32
C GLU A 143 -4.01 21.85 14.15
N LYS A 144 -4.60 22.43 13.10
CA LYS A 144 -5.97 22.19 12.71
C LYS A 144 -6.26 20.72 12.37
N MET A 145 -5.38 20.06 11.61
CA MET A 145 -5.53 18.65 11.28
C MET A 145 -5.39 17.76 12.52
N GLU A 146 -4.41 18.05 13.38
CA GLU A 146 -4.21 17.32 14.65
C GLU A 146 -5.50 17.38 15.49
N LYS A 147 -6.08 18.57 15.63
CA LYS A 147 -7.36 18.75 16.34
C LYS A 147 -8.50 17.97 15.70
N VAL A 148 -8.60 17.92 14.37
CA VAL A 148 -9.66 17.16 13.68
C VAL A 148 -9.48 15.66 13.90
N LEU A 149 -8.26 15.14 13.79
CA LEU A 149 -8.01 13.70 13.98
C LEU A 149 -8.20 13.28 15.44
N ASP A 150 -7.90 14.17 16.40
CA ASP A 150 -8.14 13.92 17.82
C ASP A 150 -9.61 14.03 18.19
N VAL A 151 -10.31 15.07 17.75
CA VAL A 151 -11.68 15.35 18.21
C VAL A 151 -12.72 14.66 17.31
N ALA A 152 -12.58 14.79 15.99
CA ALA A 152 -13.58 14.35 15.03
C ALA A 152 -13.42 12.88 14.61
N LEU A 153 -12.20 12.33 14.68
CA LEU A 153 -11.89 11.00 14.16
C LEU A 153 -11.48 10.02 15.26
N HIS A 154 -12.40 9.69 16.16
CA HIS A 154 -12.24 8.48 16.98
C HIS A 154 -12.74 7.27 16.19
N PRO A 155 -11.87 6.36 15.74
CA PRO A 155 -12.27 5.23 14.93
C PRO A 155 -13.11 4.24 15.79
N PRO A 156 -14.19 3.64 15.25
CA PRO A 156 -14.98 2.68 16.02
C PRO A 156 -14.20 1.38 16.26
N SER A 157 -14.44 0.74 17.41
CA SER A 157 -13.75 -0.51 17.82
C SER A 157 -14.04 -1.72 16.91
N SER A 158 -15.02 -1.61 16.01
CA SER A 158 -15.34 -2.60 14.99
C SER A 158 -14.41 -2.59 13.77
N LEU A 159 -13.49 -1.62 13.69
CA LEU A 159 -12.55 -1.54 12.58
C LEU A 159 -11.58 -2.73 12.56
N VAL A 160 -11.41 -3.25 11.35
CA VAL A 160 -10.49 -4.33 11.00
C VAL A 160 -9.35 -3.78 10.14
N THR A 161 -9.66 -2.84 9.25
CA THR A 161 -8.68 -2.22 8.36
C THR A 161 -8.71 -0.71 8.50
N LEU A 162 -7.55 -0.12 8.78
CA LEU A 162 -7.34 1.31 8.78
C LEU A 162 -6.21 1.67 7.81
N ARG A 163 -6.52 2.53 6.84
CA ARG A 163 -5.52 3.15 5.97
C ARG A 163 -5.54 4.66 6.15
N LEU A 164 -4.39 5.20 6.51
CA LEU A 164 -4.14 6.63 6.58
C LEU A 164 -3.12 6.99 5.49
N GLN A 165 -3.45 7.97 4.65
CA GLN A 165 -2.59 8.43 3.56
C GLN A 165 -2.27 9.93 3.72
N ASN A 166 -1.06 10.33 3.32
CA ASN A 166 -0.61 11.72 3.29
C ASN A 166 -0.74 12.43 4.64
N LEU A 167 -0.37 11.74 5.73
CA LEU A 167 -0.33 12.34 7.05
C LEU A 167 0.87 13.28 7.16
N TYR A 168 0.59 14.57 7.27
CA TYR A 168 1.60 15.62 7.46
C TYR A 168 1.66 16.13 8.92
N LEU A 169 1.14 15.33 9.85
CA LEU A 169 1.13 15.68 11.28
C LEU A 169 2.54 15.70 11.86
N LEU A 170 2.75 16.58 12.85
CA LEU A 170 3.97 16.57 13.67
C LEU A 170 3.84 15.60 14.85
N ARG A 171 2.61 15.27 15.27
CA ARG A 171 2.33 14.35 16.38
C ARG A 171 1.31 13.27 16.00
N TYR A 172 1.27 12.21 16.80
CA TYR A 172 0.22 11.20 16.72
C TYR A 172 -1.09 11.73 17.28
N PRO A 173 -2.24 11.35 16.71
CA PRO A 173 -3.50 11.46 17.41
C PRO A 173 -3.40 10.73 18.77
N SER A 174 -3.95 11.34 19.80
CA SER A 174 -4.02 10.86 21.18
C SER A 174 -4.49 9.41 21.28
N TRP A 175 -5.45 8.98 20.46
CA TRP A 175 -5.94 7.60 20.42
C TRP A 175 -4.92 6.60 19.85
N MET A 176 -3.99 7.04 18.99
CA MET A 176 -2.84 6.23 18.52
C MET A 176 -1.66 6.26 19.50
N ALA A 177 -1.44 7.41 20.15
CA ALA A 177 -0.36 7.59 21.12
C ALA A 177 -0.65 6.90 22.45
N SER A 178 -1.91 6.59 22.74
CA SER A 178 -2.36 6.03 24.01
C SER A 178 -1.79 4.64 24.27
N ALA A 179 -1.35 4.42 25.51
CA ALA A 179 -0.96 3.09 26.00
C ALA A 179 -2.10 2.05 25.90
N SER A 180 -3.34 2.53 25.78
CA SER A 180 -4.57 1.75 25.69
C SER A 180 -5.07 1.55 24.25
N ILE A 181 -4.21 1.73 23.24
CA ILE A 181 -4.56 1.53 21.81
C ILE A 181 -5.21 0.14 21.56
N SER A 182 -4.82 -0.88 22.32
CA SER A 182 -5.41 -2.22 22.29
C SER A 182 -6.90 -2.26 22.66
N SER A 183 -7.33 -1.41 23.59
CA SER A 183 -8.73 -1.30 24.03
C SER A 183 -9.58 -0.48 23.05
N LEU A 184 -8.97 0.52 22.41
CA LEU A 184 -9.63 1.38 21.44
C LEU A 184 -9.83 0.66 20.10
N LEU A 185 -8.82 -0.10 19.68
CA LEU A 185 -8.76 -0.73 18.36
C LEU A 185 -8.44 -2.23 18.47
N PRO A 186 -9.28 -3.03 19.17
CA PRO A 186 -8.98 -4.42 19.48
C PRO A 186 -8.97 -5.32 18.23
N ASN A 187 -9.72 -4.96 17.21
CA ASN A 187 -9.97 -5.80 16.03
C ASN A 187 -9.13 -5.43 14.80
N ILE A 188 -8.24 -4.44 14.90
CA ILE A 188 -7.41 -4.03 13.75
C ILE A 188 -6.45 -5.17 13.41
N SER A 189 -6.63 -5.75 12.22
CA SER A 189 -5.71 -6.71 11.62
C SER A 189 -4.83 -6.12 10.55
N ARG A 190 -5.26 -5.00 9.95
CA ARG A 190 -4.54 -4.37 8.84
C ARG A 190 -4.40 -2.87 9.03
N LEU A 191 -3.16 -2.42 9.16
CA LEU A 191 -2.82 -1.00 9.29
C LEU A 191 -1.90 -0.57 8.14
N GLU A 192 -2.28 0.50 7.44
CA GLU A 192 -1.49 1.09 6.36
C GLU A 192 -1.25 2.57 6.66
N LEU A 193 0.03 2.95 6.81
CA LEU A 193 0.49 4.30 7.14
C LEU A 193 1.34 4.82 5.99
N ASN A 194 0.73 5.62 5.10
CA ASN A 194 1.37 5.99 3.83
C ASN A 194 1.68 7.49 3.77
N TYR A 195 2.92 7.81 3.42
CA TYR A 195 3.48 9.16 3.32
C TYR A 195 3.38 9.95 4.64
N CYS A 196 3.82 9.34 5.73
CA CYS A 196 3.99 9.98 7.04
C CYS A 196 5.36 10.70 7.08
N VAL A 197 5.42 11.95 6.63
CA VAL A 197 6.69 12.65 6.33
C VAL A 197 7.44 13.12 7.58
N HIS A 198 6.76 13.26 8.72
CA HIS A 198 7.33 13.89 9.92
C HIS A 198 7.30 13.01 11.18
N TRP A 199 7.19 11.69 11.04
CA TRP A 199 7.13 10.77 12.17
C TRP A 199 8.50 10.12 12.44
N PRO A 200 9.31 10.66 13.37
CA PRO A 200 10.61 10.06 13.68
C PRO A 200 10.49 8.71 14.42
N LEU A 201 9.40 8.47 15.15
CA LEU A 201 9.19 7.31 16.01
C LEU A 201 7.75 6.83 15.94
N LEU A 202 7.46 5.61 15.48
CA LEU A 202 6.11 5.05 15.34
C LEU A 202 5.33 4.97 16.68
N PRO A 203 3.97 4.96 16.65
CA PRO A 203 3.17 4.73 17.85
C PRO A 203 3.41 3.30 18.40
N PRO A 204 2.91 2.97 19.61
CA PRO A 204 3.05 1.64 20.21
C PRO A 204 2.18 0.58 19.52
N LEU A 205 2.38 0.41 18.20
CA LEU A 205 1.63 -0.49 17.32
C LEU A 205 1.78 -1.96 17.73
N GLY A 206 2.88 -2.32 18.40
CA GLY A 206 3.08 -3.66 18.95
C GLY A 206 2.06 -4.06 20.04
N LYS A 207 1.31 -3.11 20.60
CA LYS A 207 0.24 -3.40 21.55
C LYS A 207 -1.08 -3.82 20.88
N LEU A 208 -1.21 -3.70 19.56
CA LEU A 208 -2.42 -4.10 18.85
C LEU A 208 -2.52 -5.62 18.81
N PRO A 209 -3.51 -6.24 19.47
CA PRO A 209 -3.52 -7.68 19.71
C PRO A 209 -3.78 -8.51 18.46
N SER A 210 -4.47 -7.93 17.47
CA SER A 210 -4.91 -8.64 16.26
C SER A 210 -4.13 -8.22 15.00
N LEU A 211 -3.08 -7.40 15.14
CA LEU A 211 -2.38 -6.81 13.98
C LEU A 211 -1.58 -7.87 13.22
N GLU A 212 -2.04 -8.21 12.02
CA GLU A 212 -1.42 -9.22 11.15
C GLU A 212 -0.65 -8.59 9.98
N PHE A 213 -1.09 -7.43 9.50
CA PHE A 213 -0.51 -6.74 8.37
C PHE A 213 -0.21 -5.28 8.70
N LEU A 214 1.05 -4.87 8.47
CA LEU A 214 1.51 -3.49 8.61
C LEU A 214 2.19 -3.02 7.32
N GLU A 215 1.64 -1.98 6.68
CA GLU A 215 2.30 -1.25 5.60
C GLU A 215 2.74 0.12 6.11
N ILE A 216 4.01 0.46 5.90
CA ILE A 216 4.56 1.79 6.19
C ILE A 216 5.23 2.30 4.92
N LYS A 217 4.75 3.43 4.39
CA LYS A 217 5.36 4.10 3.25
C LYS A 217 5.85 5.48 3.66
N GLY A 218 7.12 5.80 3.44
CA GLY A 218 7.71 7.11 3.74
C GLY A 218 9.05 7.01 4.46
N ALA A 219 9.59 8.17 4.83
CA ALA A 219 10.93 8.32 5.42
C ALA A 219 10.95 7.90 6.91
N LEU A 220 10.85 6.60 7.17
CA LEU A 220 11.01 6.04 8.51
C LEU A 220 12.49 5.94 8.88
N ALA A 221 12.89 6.49 10.04
CA ALA A 221 14.27 6.41 10.53
C ALA A 221 14.57 5.14 11.33
N SER A 222 13.61 4.68 12.14
CA SER A 222 13.78 3.48 12.96
C SER A 222 12.45 2.76 13.23
N LEU A 223 12.53 1.45 13.48
CA LEU A 223 11.40 0.65 13.96
C LEU A 223 11.46 0.58 15.50
N PRO A 224 10.38 0.89 16.22
CA PRO A 224 10.41 0.90 17.68
C PRO A 224 10.53 -0.51 18.24
N GLU A 225 11.31 -0.68 19.30
CA GLU A 225 11.51 -1.98 19.96
C GLU A 225 10.20 -2.63 20.42
N GLY A 226 9.23 -1.81 20.83
CA GLY A 226 7.88 -2.28 21.17
C GLY A 226 7.17 -2.98 20.00
N LEU A 227 7.33 -2.49 18.76
CA LEU A 227 6.77 -3.17 17.58
C LEU A 227 7.47 -4.50 17.34
N ILE A 228 8.80 -4.53 17.47
CA ILE A 228 9.62 -5.72 17.24
C ILE A 228 9.28 -6.83 18.24
N ARG A 229 9.17 -6.49 19.54
CA ARG A 229 8.99 -7.46 20.63
C ARG A 229 7.55 -7.81 20.94
N GLN A 230 6.61 -6.89 20.76
CA GLN A 230 5.23 -7.05 21.24
C GLN A 230 4.24 -7.45 20.13
N ALA A 231 4.57 -7.19 18.85
CA ALA A 231 3.68 -7.50 17.72
C ALA A 231 3.73 -9.00 17.35
N THR A 232 3.31 -9.86 18.27
CA THR A 232 3.42 -11.32 18.13
C THR A 232 2.52 -11.91 17.04
N CYS A 233 1.47 -11.20 16.62
CA CYS A 233 0.59 -11.62 15.52
C CYS A 233 0.99 -11.08 14.14
N LEU A 234 2.02 -10.22 14.07
CA LEU A 234 2.40 -9.57 12.82
C LEU A 234 3.01 -10.57 11.84
N ALA A 235 2.26 -10.92 10.80
CA ALA A 235 2.65 -11.89 9.78
C ALA A 235 3.25 -11.23 8.54
N THR A 236 2.78 -10.02 8.18
CA THR A 236 3.22 -9.30 6.99
C THR A 236 3.68 -7.89 7.32
N LEU A 237 4.92 -7.56 6.89
CA LEU A 237 5.49 -6.23 6.98
C LEU A 237 5.83 -5.71 5.58
N ASP A 238 5.21 -4.61 5.17
CA ASP A 238 5.48 -3.95 3.88
C ASP A 238 6.05 -2.56 4.12
N LEU A 239 7.28 -2.33 3.67
CA LEU A 239 8.01 -1.09 3.84
C LEU A 239 8.28 -0.48 2.47
N ALA A 240 7.88 0.78 2.27
CA ALA A 240 8.17 1.49 1.02
C ALA A 240 8.83 2.85 1.24
N ASN A 241 9.81 3.19 0.40
CA ASN A 241 10.51 4.49 0.44
C ASN A 241 11.14 4.82 1.81
N VAL A 242 11.66 3.79 2.50
CA VAL A 242 12.29 3.88 3.82
C VAL A 242 13.78 4.22 3.71
N CYS A 243 14.11 5.41 3.20
CA CYS A 243 15.49 5.84 2.98
C CYS A 243 16.31 5.98 4.28
N ALA A 244 15.70 6.38 5.40
CA ALA A 244 16.44 6.56 6.66
C ALA A 244 16.60 5.26 7.48
N LEU A 245 15.92 4.17 7.10
CA LEU A 245 15.94 2.92 7.86
C LEU A 245 17.16 2.07 7.51
N LYS A 246 18.09 1.93 8.46
CA LYS A 246 19.35 1.19 8.26
C LYS A 246 19.28 -0.29 8.55
N SER A 247 18.39 -0.74 9.43
CA SER A 247 18.30 -2.16 9.78
C SER A 247 16.88 -2.63 10.13
N ILE A 248 16.62 -3.91 9.84
CA ILE A 248 15.43 -4.65 10.27
C ILE A 248 15.92 -5.90 10.99
N ARG A 249 15.58 -6.04 12.28
CA ARG A 249 16.00 -7.16 13.11
C ARG A 249 14.93 -7.56 14.11
N GLY A 250 14.89 -8.85 14.43
CA GLY A 250 14.23 -9.38 15.62
C GLY A 250 12.71 -9.56 15.50
N PHE A 251 12.17 -9.76 14.30
CA PHE A 251 10.75 -10.05 14.12
C PHE A 251 10.51 -11.57 14.08
N PRO A 252 10.08 -12.21 15.18
CA PRO A 252 9.93 -13.66 15.23
C PRO A 252 8.73 -14.18 14.42
N SER A 253 7.67 -13.38 14.27
CA SER A 253 6.39 -13.81 13.68
C SER A 253 6.22 -13.45 12.21
N VAL A 254 7.08 -12.58 11.67
CA VAL A 254 6.92 -12.06 10.30
C VAL A 254 7.25 -13.15 9.29
N LYS A 255 6.23 -13.56 8.55
CA LYS A 255 6.32 -14.56 7.47
C LYS A 255 6.57 -13.93 6.11
N GLN A 256 6.13 -12.69 5.93
CA GLN A 256 6.24 -11.98 4.67
C GLN A 256 6.85 -10.60 4.89
N LEU A 257 7.95 -10.33 4.18
CA LEU A 257 8.59 -9.03 4.17
C LEU A 257 8.58 -8.49 2.73
N SER A 258 8.02 -7.31 2.54
CA SER A 258 8.06 -6.57 1.30
C SER A 258 8.83 -5.27 1.52
N ILE A 259 9.82 -5.01 0.68
CA ILE A 259 10.59 -3.76 0.69
C ILE A 259 10.46 -3.15 -0.70
N SER A 260 9.99 -1.91 -0.80
CA SER A 260 9.72 -1.26 -2.10
C SER A 260 10.20 0.20 -2.19
N GLY A 261 10.45 0.70 -3.40
CA GLY A 261 10.90 2.09 -3.63
C GLY A 261 12.38 2.38 -3.31
N ILE A 262 12.67 3.51 -2.64
CA ILE A 262 14.04 3.90 -2.22
C ILE A 262 14.32 3.36 -0.81
N SER A 263 15.49 2.76 -0.60
CA SER A 263 15.90 2.23 0.71
C SER A 263 17.43 2.23 0.83
N ASP A 264 17.93 2.67 1.98
CA ASP A 264 19.37 2.60 2.34
C ASP A 264 19.59 1.51 3.40
N LEU A 265 18.80 0.43 3.33
CA LEU A 265 18.81 -0.66 4.29
C LEU A 265 20.09 -1.48 4.12
N GLU A 266 20.90 -1.50 5.17
CA GLU A 266 22.20 -2.16 5.18
C GLU A 266 22.11 -3.57 5.77
N ILE A 267 21.17 -3.82 6.69
CA ILE A 267 21.13 -5.08 7.45
C ILE A 267 19.69 -5.59 7.61
N VAL A 268 19.46 -6.85 7.22
CA VAL A 268 18.24 -7.62 7.48
C VAL A 268 18.62 -8.97 8.05
N THR A 269 18.29 -9.20 9.32
CA THR A 269 18.61 -10.46 10.03
C THR A 269 17.56 -10.77 11.09
N ASP A 270 17.65 -11.96 11.69
CA ASP A 270 16.84 -12.38 12.84
C ASP A 270 15.33 -12.40 12.52
N LEU A 271 15.00 -12.99 11.37
CA LEU A 271 13.63 -13.20 10.87
C LEU A 271 13.35 -14.71 10.72
N PRO A 272 13.24 -15.47 11.82
CA PRO A 272 13.23 -16.93 11.78
C PRO A 272 12.00 -17.53 11.09
N ALA A 273 10.86 -16.82 11.05
CA ALA A 273 9.64 -17.28 10.40
C ALA A 273 9.49 -16.81 8.94
N LEU A 274 10.49 -16.14 8.36
CA LEU A 274 10.35 -15.51 7.05
C LEU A 274 10.25 -16.55 5.93
N GLU A 275 9.06 -16.65 5.32
CA GLU A 275 8.76 -17.58 4.23
C GLU A 275 8.80 -16.89 2.85
N PHE A 276 8.45 -15.60 2.80
CA PHE A 276 8.37 -14.83 1.55
C PHE A 276 9.06 -13.46 1.68
N LEU A 277 10.00 -13.20 0.77
CA LEU A 277 10.70 -11.93 0.66
C LEU A 277 10.41 -11.33 -0.72
N LYS A 278 9.84 -10.14 -0.73
CA LYS A 278 9.61 -9.35 -1.94
C LYS A 278 10.48 -8.10 -1.91
N LEU A 279 11.31 -7.95 -2.93
CA LEU A 279 12.14 -6.77 -3.15
C LEU A 279 11.61 -6.05 -4.39
N ASP A 280 10.89 -4.96 -4.18
CA ASP A 280 10.28 -4.11 -5.21
C ASP A 280 10.91 -2.71 -5.17
N THR A 281 12.24 -2.69 -5.09
CA THR A 281 13.08 -1.48 -5.07
C THR A 281 14.01 -1.50 -6.28
N PHE A 282 14.59 -0.35 -6.60
CA PHE A 282 15.57 -0.03 -7.66
C PHE A 282 15.03 0.90 -8.76
N GLY A 283 14.80 2.17 -8.39
CA GLY A 283 14.92 3.26 -9.38
C GLY A 283 16.28 3.22 -10.09
N ARG A 284 16.47 4.06 -11.12
CA ARG A 284 17.49 4.02 -12.20
C ARG A 284 18.96 3.64 -11.88
N ARG A 285 19.38 3.49 -10.61
CA ARG A 285 20.78 3.33 -10.19
C ARG A 285 21.19 1.95 -9.68
N ASN A 286 20.28 1.00 -9.41
CA ASN A 286 20.66 -0.27 -8.79
C ASN A 286 20.64 -1.44 -9.79
N HIS A 287 21.85 -1.87 -10.13
CA HIS A 287 22.14 -3.05 -10.98
C HIS A 287 22.51 -4.30 -10.16
N HIS A 288 22.32 -4.25 -8.84
CA HIS A 288 22.80 -5.23 -7.88
C HIS A 288 21.70 -5.61 -6.88
N LEU A 289 21.72 -6.87 -6.42
CA LEU A 289 20.96 -7.28 -5.24
C LEU A 289 21.58 -6.66 -3.97
N PRO A 290 20.81 -6.46 -2.89
CA PRO A 290 21.34 -5.87 -1.67
C PRO A 290 22.45 -6.74 -1.05
N ASP A 291 23.50 -6.10 -0.52
CA ASP A 291 24.67 -6.80 0.01
C ASP A 291 24.32 -7.74 1.17
N TRP A 292 23.37 -7.35 2.04
CA TRP A 292 22.92 -8.22 3.13
C TRP A 292 22.26 -9.52 2.65
N LEU A 293 21.65 -9.53 1.46
CA LEU A 293 21.06 -10.73 0.88
C LEU A 293 22.17 -11.64 0.33
N ALA A 294 23.19 -11.04 -0.29
CA ALA A 294 24.33 -11.76 -0.84
C ALA A 294 25.27 -12.30 0.25
N ALA A 295 25.44 -11.55 1.35
CA ALA A 295 26.38 -11.86 2.41
C ALA A 295 25.92 -13.00 3.33
N CYS A 296 24.61 -13.19 3.51
CA CYS A 296 24.10 -14.24 4.41
C CYS A 296 22.85 -14.96 3.90
N PRO A 297 22.97 -15.84 2.89
CA PRO A 297 21.85 -16.72 2.49
C PRO A 297 21.40 -17.64 3.64
N ALA A 298 22.35 -18.04 4.51
CA ALA A 298 22.08 -18.87 5.69
C ALA A 298 21.23 -18.16 6.75
N CYS A 299 21.09 -16.84 6.71
CA CYS A 299 20.22 -16.09 7.62
C CYS A 299 18.73 -16.27 7.26
N PHE A 300 18.42 -16.85 6.10
CA PHE A 300 17.07 -17.01 5.56
C PHE A 300 16.72 -18.49 5.34
N THR A 301 17.00 -19.36 6.32
CA THR A 301 16.80 -20.82 6.19
C THR A 301 15.35 -21.24 5.94
N THR A 302 14.38 -20.45 6.40
CA THR A 302 12.94 -20.72 6.24
C THR A 302 12.36 -20.15 4.96
N LEU A 303 13.13 -19.36 4.21
CA LEU A 303 12.65 -18.63 3.04
C LEU A 303 12.31 -19.59 1.90
N GLN A 304 11.03 -19.59 1.51
CA GLN A 304 10.50 -20.42 0.43
C GLN A 304 10.51 -19.70 -0.91
N ARG A 305 10.32 -18.37 -0.89
CA ARG A 305 10.17 -17.59 -2.11
C ARG A 305 10.86 -16.23 -2.01
N LEU A 306 11.63 -15.91 -3.04
CA LEU A 306 12.23 -14.61 -3.26
C LEU A 306 11.71 -14.01 -4.57
N ASP A 307 10.95 -12.91 -4.46
CA ASP A 307 10.47 -12.14 -5.60
C ASP A 307 11.24 -10.83 -5.70
N VAL A 308 11.82 -10.55 -6.87
CA VAL A 308 12.57 -9.33 -7.15
C VAL A 308 11.94 -8.58 -8.32
N TYR A 309 11.77 -7.27 -8.17
CA TYR A 309 11.47 -6.36 -9.25
C TYR A 309 12.68 -5.47 -9.48
N GLY A 310 13.23 -5.45 -10.68
CA GLY A 310 14.51 -4.78 -10.91
C GLY A 310 14.73 -4.29 -12.35
N THR A 311 15.96 -3.86 -12.62
CA THR A 311 16.39 -3.47 -13.96
C THR A 311 16.70 -4.70 -14.82
N THR A 312 16.60 -4.57 -16.15
CA THR A 312 17.02 -5.63 -17.09
C THR A 312 18.47 -6.06 -16.87
N GLN A 313 19.35 -5.14 -16.44
CA GLN A 313 20.76 -5.45 -16.15
C GLN A 313 20.92 -6.35 -14.92
N LEU A 314 20.13 -6.10 -13.85
CA LEU A 314 20.08 -6.98 -12.69
C LEU A 314 19.57 -8.36 -13.11
N LEU A 315 18.50 -8.39 -13.91
CA LEU A 315 17.90 -9.61 -14.44
C LEU A 315 18.93 -10.45 -15.21
N ARG A 316 19.76 -9.84 -16.07
CA ARG A 316 20.87 -10.51 -16.76
C ARG A 316 21.92 -11.10 -15.81
N ARG A 317 22.22 -10.43 -14.68
CA ARG A 317 23.16 -10.95 -13.67
C ARG A 317 22.61 -12.14 -12.86
N CYS A 318 21.31 -12.40 -12.94
CA CYS A 318 20.63 -13.52 -12.31
C CYS A 318 20.53 -14.77 -13.20
N LEU A 319 21.05 -14.74 -14.45
CA LEU A 319 21.13 -15.91 -15.33
C LEU A 319 22.05 -17.00 -14.74
N GLN A 320 21.84 -18.26 -15.15
CA GLN A 320 22.49 -19.43 -14.54
C GLN A 320 24.03 -19.42 -14.55
N SER A 321 24.65 -18.79 -15.54
CA SER A 321 26.11 -18.69 -15.68
C SER A 321 26.70 -17.41 -15.05
N ARG A 322 25.91 -16.64 -14.30
CA ARG A 322 26.28 -15.29 -13.87
C ARG A 322 26.42 -15.17 -12.34
N ALA A 323 26.95 -14.03 -11.92
CA ALA A 323 27.45 -13.78 -10.56
C ALA A 323 26.47 -14.09 -9.42
N TYR A 324 25.16 -13.89 -9.61
CA TYR A 324 24.18 -14.14 -8.55
C TYR A 324 23.62 -15.57 -8.53
N TRP A 325 23.87 -16.39 -9.55
CA TRP A 325 23.32 -17.74 -9.62
C TRP A 325 23.74 -18.65 -8.44
N PRO A 326 25.00 -18.65 -7.98
CA PRO A 326 25.41 -19.44 -6.83
C PRO A 326 24.56 -19.14 -5.58
N MET A 327 24.12 -17.91 -5.40
CA MET A 327 23.20 -17.51 -4.33
C MET A 327 21.76 -17.92 -4.64
N ILE A 328 21.26 -17.56 -5.84
CA ILE A 328 19.85 -17.77 -6.25
C ILE A 328 19.43 -19.24 -6.17
N LYS A 329 20.30 -20.17 -6.58
CA LYS A 329 20.00 -21.61 -6.58
C LYS A 329 19.70 -22.20 -5.19
N HIS A 330 20.01 -21.48 -4.11
CA HIS A 330 19.69 -21.91 -2.76
C HIS A 330 18.19 -21.79 -2.45
N PHE A 331 17.51 -20.79 -3.02
CA PHE A 331 16.09 -20.53 -2.77
C PHE A 331 15.19 -21.55 -3.47
N PRO A 332 14.12 -22.04 -2.83
CA PRO A 332 13.18 -22.98 -3.46
C PRO A 332 12.46 -22.39 -4.68
N ILE A 333 12.03 -21.13 -4.58
CA ILE A 333 11.39 -20.37 -5.64
C ILE A 333 12.05 -19.00 -5.75
N PHE A 334 12.48 -18.64 -6.95
CA PHE A 334 13.00 -17.33 -7.28
C PHE A 334 12.29 -16.77 -8.51
N SER A 335 11.84 -15.52 -8.43
CA SER A 335 11.23 -14.82 -9.55
C SER A 335 11.81 -13.42 -9.64
N ILE A 336 12.33 -13.03 -10.80
CA ILE A 336 12.72 -11.65 -11.07
C ILE A 336 12.03 -11.14 -12.33
N LYS A 337 11.54 -9.90 -12.31
CA LYS A 337 10.94 -9.25 -13.48
C LYS A 337 11.31 -7.78 -13.58
N ASP A 338 11.21 -7.22 -14.78
CA ASP A 338 11.47 -5.80 -15.05
C ASP A 338 10.25 -5.05 -15.63
N ASN A 339 10.40 -3.73 -15.83
CA ASN A 339 9.38 -2.87 -16.43
C ASN A 339 9.06 -3.21 -17.91
N ARG A 340 9.94 -3.95 -18.59
CA ARG A 340 9.79 -4.34 -20.00
C ARG A 340 9.15 -5.72 -20.15
N ARG A 341 8.64 -6.30 -19.06
CA ARG A 341 8.08 -7.66 -18.99
C ARG A 341 9.12 -8.75 -19.28
N ASN A 342 10.42 -8.46 -19.15
CA ASN A 342 11.41 -9.52 -19.06
C ASN A 342 11.30 -10.21 -17.71
N TYR A 343 11.55 -11.51 -17.67
CA TYR A 343 11.46 -12.28 -16.45
C TYR A 343 12.46 -13.44 -16.43
N ILE A 344 12.80 -13.88 -15.22
CA ILE A 344 13.38 -15.19 -14.92
C ILE A 344 12.53 -15.79 -13.81
N ASN A 345 12.05 -17.01 -14.03
CA ASN A 345 11.40 -17.84 -13.04
C ASN A 345 12.25 -19.09 -12.81
N TYR A 346 12.64 -19.32 -11.57
CA TYR A 346 13.39 -20.50 -11.16
C TYR A 346 12.65 -21.25 -10.06
N ILE A 347 12.55 -22.57 -10.25
CA ILE A 347 11.95 -23.49 -9.29
C ILE A 347 12.95 -24.62 -9.03
N LYS A 348 13.47 -24.69 -7.81
CA LYS A 348 14.55 -25.61 -7.43
C LYS A 348 14.16 -27.08 -7.52
N HIS A 349 12.95 -27.43 -7.07
CA HIS A 349 12.52 -28.84 -6.98
C HIS A 349 12.26 -29.49 -8.34
N SER A 350 11.93 -28.70 -9.36
CA SER A 350 11.74 -29.17 -10.74
C SER A 350 12.95 -28.87 -11.63
N CYS A 351 14.00 -28.24 -11.09
CA CYS A 351 15.11 -27.68 -11.84
C CYS A 351 14.66 -26.78 -13.02
N SER A 352 13.45 -26.22 -12.93
CA SER A 352 12.87 -25.41 -14.00
C SER A 352 13.49 -24.02 -13.97
N PHE A 353 14.05 -23.60 -15.10
CA PHE A 353 14.53 -22.24 -15.32
C PHE A 353 13.88 -21.71 -16.60
N ASP A 354 12.99 -20.74 -16.45
CA ASP A 354 12.20 -20.16 -17.53
C ASP A 354 12.49 -18.67 -17.66
N THR A 355 12.81 -18.21 -18.86
CA THR A 355 13.12 -16.82 -19.14
C THR A 355 12.80 -16.46 -20.58
N ASN A 356 12.34 -15.22 -20.79
CA ASN A 356 12.19 -14.61 -22.11
C ASN A 356 13.35 -13.68 -22.49
N LEU A 357 14.45 -13.71 -21.72
CA LEU A 357 15.66 -13.02 -22.13
C LEU A 357 16.31 -13.75 -23.30
N VAL A 358 16.47 -13.04 -24.40
CA VAL A 358 17.39 -13.47 -25.46
C VAL A 358 18.80 -13.21 -24.96
N ASP A 359 19.57 -14.26 -24.69
CA ASP A 359 20.98 -14.14 -24.38
C ASP A 359 21.71 -13.76 -25.67
N ALA A 360 21.83 -12.47 -25.95
CA ALA A 360 22.50 -11.97 -27.16
C ALA A 360 23.98 -12.37 -27.24
N TYR A 361 24.57 -12.94 -26.18
CA TYR A 361 25.92 -13.50 -26.18
C TYR A 361 25.96 -15.01 -26.44
N ALA A 362 24.85 -15.75 -26.28
CA ALA A 362 24.80 -17.15 -26.69
C ALA A 362 24.89 -17.28 -28.23
N ALA A 363 24.44 -16.26 -28.97
CA ALA A 363 24.60 -16.18 -30.42
C ALA A 363 26.03 -15.85 -30.87
N PHE A 364 26.87 -15.27 -30.01
CA PHE A 364 28.29 -15.04 -30.32
C PHE A 364 29.17 -16.22 -29.89
N ALA A 365 28.87 -16.86 -28.75
CA ALA A 365 29.58 -18.07 -28.33
C ALA A 365 29.33 -19.26 -29.27
N ALA A 366 28.14 -19.38 -29.85
CA ALA A 366 27.86 -20.39 -30.88
C ALA A 366 28.49 -20.06 -32.25
N ALA A 367 28.84 -18.79 -32.50
CA ALA A 367 29.53 -18.39 -33.73
C ALA A 367 31.06 -18.59 -33.62
N GLU A 368 31.64 -18.44 -32.43
CA GLU A 368 33.06 -18.79 -32.18
C GLU A 368 33.29 -20.31 -32.23
N GLU A 369 32.32 -21.15 -31.79
CA GLU A 369 32.40 -22.61 -31.96
C GLU A 369 32.20 -23.07 -33.42
N GLU A 370 31.49 -22.31 -34.27
CA GLU A 370 31.39 -22.61 -35.71
C GLU A 370 32.63 -22.15 -36.49
N GLU A 371 33.28 -21.03 -36.12
CA GLU A 371 34.56 -20.60 -36.72
C GLU A 371 35.74 -21.52 -36.34
N GLU A 372 35.80 -22.07 -35.12
CA GLU A 372 36.85 -23.04 -34.75
C GLU A 372 36.69 -24.39 -35.48
N THR A 373 35.47 -24.80 -35.87
CA THR A 373 35.26 -26.02 -36.67
C THR A 373 35.56 -25.85 -38.16
N GLU A 374 35.49 -24.63 -38.72
CA GLU A 374 35.90 -24.37 -40.10
C GLU A 374 37.43 -24.23 -40.24
N GLU A 375 38.14 -23.74 -39.21
CA GLU A 375 39.61 -23.68 -39.21
C GLU A 375 40.28 -25.06 -39.02
N GLU A 376 39.68 -26.00 -38.29
CA GLU A 376 40.21 -27.38 -38.16
C GLU A 376 39.98 -28.24 -39.43
N GLU A 377 38.99 -27.94 -40.29
CA GLU A 377 38.80 -28.65 -41.56
C GLU A 377 39.71 -28.13 -42.70
N GLU A 378 40.29 -26.91 -42.60
CA GLU A 378 41.24 -26.38 -43.58
C GLU A 378 42.71 -26.79 -43.33
N GLU A 379 43.09 -27.18 -42.10
CA GLU A 379 44.46 -27.64 -41.81
C GLU A 379 44.76 -29.07 -42.32
N ASP A 380 43.74 -29.91 -42.56
CA ASP A 380 43.91 -31.31 -43.00
C ASP A 380 44.08 -31.49 -44.54
N ILE A 381 44.05 -30.41 -45.34
CA ILE A 381 44.16 -30.49 -46.81
C ILE A 381 45.58 -30.12 -47.33
N ASN A 382 46.48 -29.61 -46.49
CA ASN A 382 47.79 -29.12 -46.93
C ASN A 382 48.99 -30.06 -46.70
N ASP A 383 48.76 -31.32 -46.31
CA ASP A 383 49.85 -32.28 -45.98
C ASP A 383 49.84 -33.56 -46.86
N LEU A 384 49.61 -33.43 -48.18
CA LEU A 384 49.80 -34.52 -49.17
C LEU A 384 50.45 -34.09 -50.49
#